data_AF-D0VMZ2-F1
#
_entry.id   AF-D0VMZ2-F1
#
_cell.length_a   1.000
_cell.length_b   1.000
_cell.length_c   1.000
_cell.angle_alpha   90.00
_cell.angle_beta   90.00
_cell.angle_gamma   90.00
#
_symmetry.space_group_name_H-M   'P 1'
#
loop_
_entity.id
_entity.type
_entity.pdbx_description
1 polymer ?
#
loop_
_entity_poly.entity_id
_entity_poly.type
_entity_poly.pdbx_seq_one_letter_code
_entity_poly.pdbx_strand_id
1 'polypeptide(L)'
;MNTKNMNAEKWNEWFAGLTDGDGCFYINKKENSISFEVTTHVNDARVVYDIKNQLKAGTVQLRSGSQSIRYRVKQKSVIFDVIYRLNGRLYNPARVAQFKKACEMLNIQPLEKPLLIKKQNAYLAGLIDSDGTITILVSKSSAEDSQKSGVEGKQTRLMYSKGHNQISLKVTSIYEQHMNLIKNSYGFGKIYKEKPNKKNKSPKEKYHWTITSYEDFQLLYEYLKIFPLKSAKRHRMRLALLYFKYKKLNYHLKPAGTVESKIWVNFCKSWFKYSV
;
A
#
# COMPACT_ATOMS: atom_id res chain seq x y z
N MET A 1 19.93 -21.14 3.97
CA MET A 1 20.07 -20.21 2.82
C MET A 1 20.97 -19.05 3.25
N ASN A 2 21.94 -18.64 2.42
CA ASN A 2 22.82 -17.49 2.70
C ASN A 2 22.02 -16.17 2.79
N THR A 3 22.46 -15.20 3.60
CA THR A 3 21.77 -13.92 3.90
C THR A 3 21.44 -13.10 2.65
N LYS A 4 22.33 -13.14 1.63
CA LYS A 4 22.09 -12.51 0.32
C LYS A 4 20.87 -13.10 -0.41
N ASN A 5 20.71 -14.42 -0.37
CA ASN A 5 19.56 -15.09 -1.00
C ASN A 5 18.27 -14.80 -0.24
N MET A 6 18.32 -14.71 1.09
CA MET A 6 17.17 -14.35 1.90
C MET A 6 16.69 -12.92 1.62
N ASN A 7 17.61 -11.96 1.45
CA ASN A 7 17.25 -10.58 1.11
C ASN A 7 16.67 -10.47 -0.31
N ALA A 8 17.22 -11.22 -1.27
CA ALA A 8 16.69 -11.28 -2.62
C ALA A 8 15.26 -11.84 -2.65
N GLU A 9 14.98 -12.90 -1.89
CA GLU A 9 13.63 -13.49 -1.83
C GLU A 9 12.62 -12.52 -1.20
N LYS A 10 12.97 -11.89 -0.07
CA LYS A 10 12.12 -10.84 0.54
C LYS A 10 11.83 -9.70 -0.42
N TRP A 11 12.80 -9.31 -1.23
CA TRP A 11 12.59 -8.28 -2.23
C TRP A 11 11.62 -8.75 -3.33
N ASN A 12 11.75 -9.99 -3.83
CA ASN A 12 10.85 -10.56 -4.84
C ASN A 12 9.41 -10.69 -4.31
N GLU A 13 9.24 -11.13 -3.06
CA GLU A 13 7.95 -11.22 -2.38
C GLU A 13 7.28 -9.83 -2.26
N TRP A 14 8.04 -8.83 -1.79
CA TRP A 14 7.57 -7.44 -1.72
C TRP A 14 7.22 -6.91 -3.12
N PHE A 15 8.06 -7.19 -4.11
CA PHE A 15 7.86 -6.76 -5.49
C PHE A 15 6.60 -7.38 -6.10
N ALA A 16 6.26 -8.62 -5.72
CA ALA A 16 5.01 -9.27 -6.13
C ALA A 16 3.78 -8.60 -5.52
N GLY A 17 3.80 -8.29 -4.22
CA GLY A 17 2.71 -7.55 -3.56
C GLY A 17 2.51 -6.15 -4.16
N LEU A 18 3.61 -5.45 -4.43
CA LEU A 18 3.56 -4.14 -5.09
C LEU A 18 2.99 -4.25 -6.50
N THR A 19 3.45 -5.25 -7.28
CA THR A 19 2.98 -5.52 -8.64
C THR A 19 1.49 -5.86 -8.66
N ASP A 20 0.99 -6.53 -7.64
CA ASP A 20 -0.42 -6.89 -7.54
C ASP A 20 -1.36 -5.69 -7.37
N GLY A 21 -0.85 -4.57 -6.84
CA GLY A 21 -1.58 -3.30 -6.76
C GLY A 21 -1.26 -2.34 -7.92
N ASP A 22 0.01 -1.93 -8.06
CA ASP A 22 0.43 -0.84 -8.95
C ASP A 22 1.18 -1.29 -10.23
N GLY A 23 1.45 -2.59 -10.37
CA GLY A 23 2.20 -3.14 -11.49
C GLY A 23 1.35 -3.43 -12.73
N CYS A 24 1.94 -3.33 -13.92
CA CYS A 24 1.24 -3.64 -15.16
C CYS A 24 2.16 -4.21 -16.24
N PHE A 25 1.71 -5.29 -16.90
CA PHE A 25 2.30 -5.77 -18.13
C PHE A 25 1.46 -5.28 -19.31
N TYR A 26 2.09 -4.52 -20.18
CA TYR A 26 1.54 -4.16 -21.48
C TYR A 26 2.08 -5.14 -22.51
N ILE A 27 1.15 -5.74 -23.24
CA ILE A 27 1.45 -6.80 -24.19
C ILE A 27 0.93 -6.37 -25.55
N ASN A 28 1.84 -6.20 -26.50
CA ASN A 28 1.49 -5.96 -27.89
C ASN A 28 1.82 -7.21 -28.71
N LYS A 29 0.78 -7.97 -29.07
CA LYS A 29 0.93 -9.20 -29.87
C LYS A 29 1.42 -8.91 -31.29
N LYS A 30 1.02 -7.78 -31.89
CA LYS A 30 1.40 -7.43 -33.26
C LYS A 30 2.89 -7.11 -33.36
N GLU A 31 3.40 -6.36 -32.39
CA GLU A 31 4.82 -5.98 -32.31
C GLU A 31 5.69 -7.03 -31.58
N ASN A 32 5.09 -8.14 -31.14
CA ASN A 32 5.72 -9.15 -30.29
C ASN A 32 6.51 -8.53 -29.12
N SER A 33 5.92 -7.54 -28.46
CA SER A 33 6.59 -6.73 -27.45
C SER A 33 5.86 -6.75 -26.11
N ILE A 34 6.65 -6.74 -25.03
CA ILE A 34 6.17 -6.69 -23.65
C ILE A 34 6.85 -5.51 -22.96
N SER A 35 6.09 -4.74 -22.21
CA SER A 35 6.64 -3.76 -21.27
C SER A 35 6.06 -3.93 -19.88
N PHE A 36 6.90 -3.77 -18.88
CA PHE A 36 6.49 -3.77 -17.49
C PHE A 36 6.56 -2.36 -16.91
N GLU A 37 5.53 -1.99 -16.15
CA GLU A 37 5.39 -0.68 -15.53
C GLU A 37 4.98 -0.79 -14.07
N VAL A 38 5.50 0.13 -13.25
CA VAL A 38 4.98 0.43 -11.92
C VAL A 38 4.81 1.94 -11.85
N THR A 39 3.62 2.39 -11.48
CA THR A 39 3.31 3.83 -11.34
C THR A 39 2.89 4.11 -9.92
N THR A 40 3.58 5.05 -9.26
CA THR A 40 3.28 5.46 -7.89
C THR A 40 3.01 6.96 -7.83
N HIS A 41 2.52 7.45 -6.69
CA HIS A 41 2.52 8.89 -6.41
C HIS A 41 3.97 9.42 -6.30
N VAL A 42 4.21 10.69 -6.61
CA VAL A 42 5.55 11.31 -6.55
C VAL A 42 6.20 11.24 -5.16
N ASN A 43 5.39 11.30 -4.09
CA ASN A 43 5.87 11.13 -2.71
C ASN A 43 6.49 9.74 -2.45
N ASP A 44 6.13 8.76 -3.27
CA ASP A 44 6.64 7.40 -3.21
C ASP A 44 7.71 7.13 -4.29
N ALA A 45 8.32 8.18 -4.89
CA ALA A 45 9.33 8.04 -5.95
C ALA A 45 10.49 7.10 -5.59
N ARG A 46 10.84 7.00 -4.30
CA ARG A 46 11.88 6.05 -3.83
C ARG A 46 11.55 4.60 -4.19
N VAL A 47 10.27 4.23 -4.26
CA VAL A 47 9.82 2.88 -4.64
C VAL A 47 10.22 2.57 -6.08
N VAL A 48 9.92 3.46 -7.04
CA VAL A 48 10.25 3.23 -8.46
C VAL A 48 11.76 3.31 -8.73
N TYR A 49 12.51 4.11 -7.98
CA TYR A 49 13.97 4.12 -8.04
C TYR A 49 14.60 2.85 -7.43
N ASP A 50 14.05 2.31 -6.34
CA ASP A 50 14.47 1.02 -5.77
C ASP A 50 14.34 -0.11 -6.81
N ILE A 51 13.20 -0.13 -7.53
CA ILE A 51 12.97 -1.10 -8.62
C ILE A 51 14.00 -0.94 -9.74
N LYS A 52 14.22 0.29 -10.22
CA LYS A 52 15.22 0.57 -11.25
C LYS A 52 16.62 0.11 -10.81
N ASN A 53 17.00 0.38 -9.57
CA ASN A 53 18.31 0.01 -9.04
C ASN A 53 18.46 -1.50 -8.89
N GLN A 54 17.40 -2.21 -8.46
CA GLN A 54 17.41 -3.66 -8.33
C GLN A 54 17.50 -4.36 -9.70
N LEU A 55 16.73 -3.88 -10.68
CA LEU A 55 16.69 -4.44 -12.03
C LEU A 55 17.84 -3.94 -12.93
N LYS A 56 18.56 -2.90 -12.48
CA LYS A 56 19.67 -2.23 -13.20
C LYS A 56 19.32 -1.78 -14.62
N ALA A 57 18.05 -1.50 -14.88
CA ALA A 57 17.54 -1.16 -16.19
C ALA A 57 16.21 -0.41 -16.10
N GLY A 58 15.70 0.05 -17.24
CA GLY A 58 14.45 0.79 -17.33
C GLY A 58 14.59 2.28 -17.05
N THR A 59 13.47 2.97 -17.20
CA THR A 59 13.37 4.44 -17.12
C THR A 59 12.40 4.84 -16.02
N VAL A 60 12.70 5.94 -15.33
CA VAL A 60 11.82 6.56 -14.34
C VAL A 60 11.48 7.96 -14.84
N GLN A 61 10.20 8.24 -15.02
CA GLN A 61 9.71 9.51 -15.59
C GLN A 61 8.45 9.99 -14.87
N LEU A 62 8.30 11.31 -14.74
CA LEU A 62 7.05 11.92 -14.29
C LEU A 62 5.95 11.73 -15.36
N ARG A 63 4.71 11.60 -14.91
CA ARG A 63 3.54 11.52 -15.80
C ARG A 63 2.94 12.91 -15.96
N SER A 64 2.93 13.42 -17.19
CA SER A 64 2.35 14.72 -17.55
C SER A 64 0.93 14.88 -17.01
N GLY A 65 0.64 16.01 -16.36
CA GLY A 65 -0.69 16.35 -15.86
C GLY A 65 -1.14 15.55 -14.62
N SER A 66 -0.23 14.86 -13.91
CA SER A 66 -0.56 14.11 -12.69
C SER A 66 0.58 14.12 -11.68
N GLN A 67 0.26 13.91 -10.40
CA GLN A 67 1.25 13.73 -9.32
C GLN A 67 1.76 12.28 -9.26
N SER A 68 2.06 11.72 -10.43
CA SER A 68 2.46 10.32 -10.58
C SER A 68 3.83 10.21 -11.24
N ILE A 69 4.62 9.25 -10.77
CA ILE A 69 5.93 8.89 -11.31
C ILE A 69 5.91 7.42 -11.71
N ARG A 70 6.54 7.10 -12.84
CA ARG A 70 6.46 5.77 -13.43
C ARG A 70 7.84 5.20 -13.70
N TYR A 71 8.06 3.98 -13.22
CA TYR A 71 9.07 3.06 -13.75
C TYR A 71 8.52 2.31 -14.97
N ARG A 72 9.30 2.23 -16.05
CA ARG A 72 8.98 1.45 -17.26
C ARG A 72 10.22 0.75 -17.81
N VAL A 73 10.09 -0.53 -18.17
CA VAL A 73 11.11 -1.29 -18.90
C VAL A 73 10.52 -2.07 -20.06
N LYS A 74 11.26 -2.15 -21.17
CA LYS A 74 10.92 -2.89 -22.40
C LYS A 74 11.99 -3.91 -22.82
N GLN A 75 13.18 -3.83 -22.23
CA GLN A 75 14.31 -4.68 -22.59
C GLN A 75 13.98 -6.15 -22.30
N LYS A 76 14.04 -7.01 -23.32
CA LYS A 76 13.60 -8.42 -23.25
C LYS A 76 14.28 -9.18 -22.10
N SER A 77 15.59 -9.06 -21.93
CA SER A 77 16.33 -9.72 -20.85
C SER A 77 15.85 -9.32 -19.45
N VAL A 78 15.47 -8.06 -19.27
CA VAL A 78 14.97 -7.54 -17.98
C VAL A 78 13.52 -7.96 -17.77
N ILE A 79 12.71 -8.04 -18.83
CA ILE A 79 11.37 -8.62 -18.75
C ILE A 79 11.45 -10.09 -18.32
N PHE A 80 12.40 -10.87 -18.85
CA PHE A 80 12.65 -12.24 -18.37
C PHE A 80 12.96 -12.27 -16.87
N ASP A 81 13.83 -11.37 -16.38
CA ASP A 81 14.13 -11.26 -14.94
C ASP A 81 12.89 -10.91 -14.12
N VAL A 82 12.08 -9.94 -14.57
CA VAL A 82 10.81 -9.57 -13.92
C VAL A 82 9.87 -10.77 -13.86
N ILE A 83 9.72 -11.53 -14.95
CA ILE A 83 8.86 -12.72 -14.99
C ILE A 83 9.37 -13.79 -14.02
N TYR A 84 10.66 -14.06 -14.02
CA TYR A 84 11.27 -15.03 -13.12
C TYR A 84 11.03 -14.68 -11.64
N ARG A 85 11.24 -13.40 -11.27
CA ARG A 85 11.02 -12.91 -9.90
C ARG A 85 9.57 -13.00 -9.43
N LEU A 86 8.62 -12.83 -10.34
CA LEU A 86 7.19 -12.81 -10.04
C LEU A 86 6.50 -14.17 -10.18
N ASN A 87 7.14 -15.14 -10.84
CA ASN A 87 6.54 -16.44 -11.13
C ASN A 87 6.11 -17.15 -9.85
N GLY A 88 4.84 -17.55 -9.77
CA GLY A 88 4.23 -18.17 -8.58
C GLY A 88 3.94 -17.24 -7.39
N ARG A 89 4.14 -15.91 -7.51
CA ARG A 89 4.01 -14.94 -6.39
C ARG A 89 2.88 -13.92 -6.54
N LEU A 90 2.16 -13.92 -7.66
CA LEU A 90 1.04 -12.99 -7.93
C LEU A 90 -0.32 -13.62 -7.60
N TYR A 91 -1.21 -12.81 -7.04
CA TYR A 91 -2.51 -13.21 -6.54
C TYR A 91 -3.67 -12.37 -7.07
N ASN A 92 -3.43 -11.11 -7.46
CA ASN A 92 -4.46 -10.26 -8.05
C ASN A 92 -4.90 -10.85 -9.41
N PRO A 93 -6.18 -11.20 -9.61
CA PRO A 93 -6.64 -11.86 -10.83
C PRO A 93 -6.31 -11.11 -12.14
N ALA A 94 -6.39 -9.78 -12.16
CA ALA A 94 -6.05 -9.00 -13.34
C ALA A 94 -4.54 -9.08 -13.66
N ARG A 95 -3.70 -9.01 -12.63
CA ARG A 95 -2.24 -9.04 -12.76
C ARG A 95 -1.76 -10.43 -13.15
N VAL A 96 -2.34 -11.49 -12.56
CA VAL A 96 -2.11 -12.88 -12.94
C VAL A 96 -2.48 -13.13 -14.41
N ALA A 97 -3.62 -12.61 -14.88
CA ALA A 97 -4.02 -12.77 -16.28
C ALA A 97 -3.05 -12.09 -17.26
N GLN A 98 -2.53 -10.91 -16.90
CA GLN A 98 -1.50 -10.24 -17.68
C GLN A 98 -0.16 -10.99 -17.66
N PHE A 99 0.27 -11.45 -16.48
CA PHE A 99 1.49 -12.24 -16.30
C PHE A 99 1.46 -13.52 -17.14
N LYS A 100 0.35 -14.27 -17.13
CA LYS A 100 0.21 -15.50 -17.94
C LYS A 100 0.40 -15.25 -19.43
N LYS A 101 -0.16 -14.15 -19.96
CA LYS A 101 0.03 -13.76 -21.36
C LYS A 101 1.49 -13.40 -21.67
N ALA A 102 2.18 -12.76 -20.73
CA ALA A 102 3.61 -12.47 -20.88
C ALA A 102 4.45 -13.76 -20.86
N CYS A 103 4.12 -14.72 -19.99
CA CYS A 103 4.73 -16.05 -19.96
C CYS A 103 4.54 -16.81 -21.27
N GLU A 104 3.32 -16.80 -21.83
CA GLU A 104 3.00 -17.42 -23.13
C GLU A 104 3.90 -16.89 -24.25
N MET A 105 4.03 -15.56 -24.38
CA MET A 105 4.89 -14.94 -25.39
C MET A 105 6.40 -15.21 -25.20
N LEU A 106 6.81 -15.53 -23.98
CA LEU A 106 8.21 -15.84 -23.66
C LEU A 106 8.49 -17.35 -23.57
N ASN A 107 7.48 -18.20 -23.81
CA ASN A 107 7.55 -19.66 -23.64
C ASN A 107 8.02 -20.08 -22.22
N ILE A 108 7.54 -19.38 -21.19
CA ILE A 108 7.84 -19.68 -19.78
C ILE A 108 6.62 -20.36 -19.16
N GLN A 109 6.82 -21.46 -18.44
CA GLN A 109 5.74 -22.10 -17.71
C GLN A 109 5.41 -21.33 -16.41
N PRO A 110 4.15 -20.87 -16.22
CA PRO A 110 3.73 -20.26 -14.96
C PRO A 110 3.73 -21.29 -13.83
N LEU A 111 4.34 -20.95 -12.70
CA LEU A 111 4.30 -21.77 -11.49
C LEU A 111 2.95 -21.64 -10.80
N GLU A 112 2.51 -22.74 -10.18
CA GLU A 112 1.36 -22.71 -9.29
C GLU A 112 1.68 -21.86 -8.06
N LYS A 113 0.76 -20.96 -7.72
CA LYS A 113 0.84 -20.16 -6.50
C LYS A 113 0.26 -20.95 -5.32
N PRO A 114 0.82 -20.83 -4.11
CA PRO A 114 0.28 -21.54 -2.94
C PRO A 114 -1.09 -20.99 -2.56
N LEU A 115 -1.94 -21.84 -1.97
CA LEU A 115 -3.30 -21.47 -1.53
C LEU A 115 -3.31 -20.36 -0.48
N LEU A 116 -2.29 -20.32 0.39
CA LEU A 116 -2.08 -19.29 1.39
C LEU A 116 -0.66 -18.72 1.28
N ILE A 117 -0.51 -17.45 1.61
CA ILE A 117 0.79 -16.79 1.71
C ILE A 117 1.39 -17.15 3.08
N LYS A 118 2.67 -17.53 3.12
CA LYS A 118 3.36 -17.82 4.38
C LYS A 118 3.42 -16.54 5.24
N LYS A 119 3.24 -16.64 6.56
CA LYS A 119 3.30 -15.47 7.47
C LYS A 119 4.63 -14.71 7.39
N GLN A 120 5.73 -15.42 7.15
CA GLN A 120 7.07 -14.85 6.95
C GLN A 120 7.34 -14.56 5.47
N ASN A 121 6.50 -13.74 4.84
CA ASN A 121 6.61 -13.39 3.43
C ASN A 121 6.35 -11.90 3.26
N ALA A 122 7.16 -11.20 2.46
CA ALA A 122 7.09 -9.74 2.31
C ALA A 122 5.94 -9.23 1.41
N TYR A 123 5.10 -10.12 0.86
CA TYR A 123 4.02 -9.75 -0.05
C TYR A 123 3.05 -8.72 0.52
N LEU A 124 2.62 -8.86 1.79
CA LEU A 124 1.68 -7.89 2.38
C LEU A 124 2.30 -6.50 2.51
N ALA A 125 3.60 -6.39 2.79
CA ALA A 125 4.29 -5.10 2.79
C ALA A 125 4.23 -4.43 1.41
N GLY A 126 4.45 -5.21 0.34
CA GLY A 126 4.34 -4.73 -1.04
C GLY A 126 2.92 -4.26 -1.39
N LEU A 127 1.91 -5.06 -1.01
CA LEU A 127 0.51 -4.72 -1.25
C LEU A 127 0.06 -3.48 -0.47
N ILE A 128 0.58 -3.28 0.74
CA ILE A 128 0.32 -2.05 1.51
C ILE A 128 1.03 -0.86 0.87
N ASP A 129 2.25 -1.04 0.35
CA ASP A 129 2.98 0.02 -0.35
C ASP A 129 2.26 0.51 -1.62
N SER A 130 1.52 -0.36 -2.31
CA SER A 130 0.64 0.01 -3.43
C SER A 130 -0.76 0.44 -2.97
N ASP A 131 -1.64 -0.54 -2.70
CA ASP A 131 -3.07 -0.36 -2.48
C ASP A 131 -3.45 0.03 -1.04
N GLY A 132 -2.49 0.04 -0.11
CA GLY A 132 -2.72 0.35 1.29
C GLY A 132 -3.09 1.81 1.53
N THR A 133 -4.18 2.07 2.24
CA THR A 133 -4.56 3.39 2.73
C THR A 133 -4.51 3.40 4.26
N ILE A 134 -3.52 4.07 4.85
CA ILE A 134 -3.43 4.30 6.29
C ILE A 134 -3.88 5.73 6.58
N THR A 135 -4.96 5.90 7.33
CA THR A 135 -5.56 7.22 7.57
C THR A 135 -6.08 7.34 9.00
N ILE A 136 -6.25 8.58 9.46
CA ILE A 136 -7.08 8.89 10.62
C ILE A 136 -8.29 9.65 10.10
N LEU A 137 -9.45 9.01 10.16
CA LEU A 137 -10.72 9.62 9.78
C LEU A 137 -11.22 10.47 10.94
N VAL A 138 -11.61 11.72 10.67
CA VAL A 138 -12.33 12.58 11.63
C VAL A 138 -13.81 12.54 11.27
N SER A 139 -14.65 12.07 12.19
CA SER A 139 -16.09 11.89 11.94
C SER A 139 -16.95 13.09 12.30
N LYS A 140 -16.44 14.00 13.15
CA LYS A 140 -17.09 15.26 13.51
C LYS A 140 -16.07 16.39 13.57
N SER A 141 -16.44 17.55 13.05
CA SER A 141 -15.64 18.78 13.06
C SER A 141 -16.57 19.98 13.18
N SER A 142 -16.13 21.04 13.86
CA SER A 142 -16.86 22.30 13.91
C SER A 142 -16.79 23.04 12.56
N ALA A 143 -17.68 24.03 12.37
CA ALA A 143 -17.60 24.93 11.22
C ALA A 143 -16.27 25.72 11.23
N GLU A 144 -15.85 26.19 12.41
CA GLU A 144 -14.59 26.93 12.61
C GLU A 144 -13.36 26.10 12.20
N ASP A 145 -13.31 24.82 12.60
CA ASP A 145 -12.19 23.92 12.24
C ASP A 145 -12.20 23.51 10.76
N SER A 146 -13.29 23.79 10.04
CA SER A 146 -13.51 23.37 8.66
C SER A 146 -13.30 24.48 7.63
N GLN A 147 -12.80 25.65 8.05
CA GLN A 147 -12.59 26.80 7.16
C GLN A 147 -11.48 26.58 6.12
N LYS A 148 -10.44 25.81 6.48
CA LYS A 148 -9.30 25.55 5.59
C LYS A 148 -9.43 24.22 4.85
N SER A 149 -9.05 24.22 3.58
CA SER A 149 -8.90 23.03 2.75
C SER A 149 -7.47 22.45 2.86
N GLY A 150 -7.17 21.40 2.08
CA GLY A 150 -5.82 20.84 1.99
C GLY A 150 -5.29 20.22 3.28
N VAL A 151 -3.95 20.15 3.38
CA VAL A 151 -3.24 19.55 4.53
C VAL A 151 -3.45 20.34 5.81
N GLU A 152 -3.40 21.68 5.76
CA GLU A 152 -3.64 22.53 6.93
C GLU A 152 -5.03 22.28 7.52
N GLY A 153 -6.06 22.25 6.68
CA GLY A 153 -7.41 21.93 7.14
C GLY A 153 -7.52 20.55 7.78
N LYS A 154 -6.91 19.54 7.17
CA LYS A 154 -6.90 18.17 7.73
C LYS A 154 -6.20 18.12 9.08
N GLN A 155 -5.09 18.87 9.24
CA GLN A 155 -4.36 19.00 10.51
C GLN A 155 -5.24 19.64 11.58
N THR A 156 -5.84 20.79 11.31
CA THR A 156 -6.74 21.50 12.23
C THR A 156 -7.88 20.60 12.69
N ARG A 157 -8.60 19.97 11.76
CA ARG A 157 -9.71 19.07 12.10
C ARG A 157 -9.28 17.90 12.96
N LEU A 158 -8.09 17.33 12.73
CA LEU A 158 -7.60 16.24 13.57
C LEU A 158 -7.22 16.74 14.97
N MET A 159 -6.54 17.87 15.08
CA MET A 159 -6.14 18.48 16.36
C MET A 159 -7.35 18.70 17.27
N TYR A 160 -8.43 19.27 16.72
CA TYR A 160 -9.60 19.70 17.49
C TYR A 160 -10.78 18.72 17.45
N SER A 161 -10.58 17.51 16.93
CA SER A 161 -11.63 16.48 16.85
C SER A 161 -12.18 15.99 18.21
N LYS A 162 -11.56 16.36 19.35
CA LYS A 162 -11.98 16.03 20.74
C LYS A 162 -12.41 14.57 20.96
N GLY A 163 -11.86 13.64 20.18
CA GLY A 163 -12.14 12.21 20.28
C GLY A 163 -12.85 11.60 19.08
N HIS A 164 -13.47 12.40 18.22
CA HIS A 164 -14.18 11.98 17.00
C HIS A 164 -13.22 11.65 15.86
N ASN A 165 -12.23 10.81 16.14
CA ASN A 165 -11.25 10.35 15.18
C ASN A 165 -10.96 8.86 15.33
N GLN A 166 -10.65 8.19 14.23
CA GLN A 166 -10.31 6.77 14.20
C GLN A 166 -9.22 6.49 13.16
N ILE A 167 -8.12 5.87 13.61
CA ILE A 167 -7.11 5.32 12.71
C ILE A 167 -7.63 4.06 12.01
N SER A 168 -7.31 3.90 10.73
CA SER A 168 -7.52 2.66 10.00
C SER A 168 -6.44 2.43 8.95
N LEU A 169 -6.16 1.16 8.67
CA LEU A 169 -5.53 0.72 7.43
C LEU A 169 -6.60 0.02 6.59
N LYS A 170 -6.65 0.31 5.30
CA LYS A 170 -7.57 -0.32 4.34
C LYS A 170 -6.85 -0.70 3.05
N VAL A 171 -7.08 -1.92 2.55
CA VAL A 171 -6.80 -2.33 1.18
C VAL A 171 -8.13 -2.63 0.50
N THR A 172 -8.34 -2.13 -0.72
CA THR A 172 -9.61 -2.26 -1.45
C THR A 172 -9.41 -3.02 -2.73
N SER A 173 -10.26 -4.01 -3.01
CA SER A 173 -10.23 -4.78 -4.24
C SER A 173 -11.64 -5.08 -4.74
N ILE A 174 -11.80 -5.28 -6.04
CA ILE A 174 -13.04 -5.83 -6.61
C ILE A 174 -13.06 -7.37 -6.56
N TYR A 175 -11.98 -8.00 -6.07
CA TYR A 175 -11.82 -9.44 -6.03
C TYR A 175 -11.90 -9.95 -4.59
N GLU A 176 -13.05 -10.52 -4.22
CA GLU A 176 -13.29 -11.09 -2.88
C GLU A 176 -12.23 -12.14 -2.49
N GLN A 177 -11.95 -13.06 -3.40
CA GLN A 177 -10.94 -14.12 -3.20
C GLN A 177 -9.55 -13.56 -2.84
N HIS A 178 -9.18 -12.40 -3.38
CA HIS A 178 -7.90 -11.77 -3.07
C HIS A 178 -7.89 -11.23 -1.65
N MET A 179 -8.99 -10.60 -1.19
CA MET A 179 -9.10 -10.12 0.20
C MET A 179 -9.19 -11.28 1.20
N ASN A 180 -9.94 -12.33 0.88
CA ASN A 180 -10.01 -13.54 1.70
C ASN A 180 -8.65 -14.22 1.83
N LEU A 181 -7.87 -14.29 0.75
CA LEU A 181 -6.49 -14.76 0.80
C LEU A 181 -5.66 -13.97 1.82
N ILE A 182 -5.71 -12.63 1.78
CA ILE A 182 -4.95 -11.80 2.74
C ILE A 182 -5.40 -12.11 4.17
N LYS A 183 -6.71 -12.03 4.46
CA LYS A 183 -7.23 -12.30 5.79
C LYS A 183 -6.81 -13.68 6.30
N ASN A 184 -6.98 -14.72 5.49
CA ASN A 184 -6.70 -16.11 5.88
C ASN A 184 -5.20 -16.40 6.01
N SER A 185 -4.35 -15.74 5.22
CA SER A 185 -2.89 -15.94 5.26
C SER A 185 -2.26 -15.33 6.51
N TYR A 186 -2.70 -14.12 6.89
CA TYR A 186 -2.07 -13.36 7.98
C TYR A 186 -2.83 -13.51 9.32
N GLY A 187 -4.12 -13.82 9.29
CA GLY A 187 -4.93 -14.13 10.47
C GLY A 187 -5.41 -12.90 11.26
N PHE A 188 -5.36 -11.70 10.66
CA PHE A 188 -5.86 -10.47 11.28
C PHE A 188 -6.58 -9.56 10.27
N GLY A 189 -7.26 -8.54 10.80
CA GLY A 189 -8.11 -7.64 10.03
C GLY A 189 -9.46 -8.25 9.68
N LYS A 190 -10.37 -7.37 9.22
CA LYS A 190 -11.75 -7.71 8.87
C LYS A 190 -11.99 -7.41 7.40
N ILE A 191 -12.93 -8.13 6.79
CA ILE A 191 -13.38 -7.83 5.42
C ILE A 191 -14.78 -7.24 5.52
N TYR A 192 -14.97 -6.08 4.91
CA TYR A 192 -16.29 -5.51 4.71
C TYR A 192 -16.60 -5.43 3.22
N LYS A 193 -17.87 -5.66 2.88
CA LYS A 193 -18.39 -5.60 1.51
C LYS A 193 -19.15 -4.29 1.31
N GLU A 194 -18.70 -3.49 0.36
CA GLU A 194 -19.39 -2.27 -0.08
C GLU A 194 -20.24 -2.61 -1.31
N LYS A 195 -21.57 -2.42 -1.18
CA LYS A 195 -22.52 -2.62 -2.27
C LYS A 195 -22.29 -1.58 -3.38
N PRO A 196 -22.60 -1.91 -4.65
CA PRO A 196 -22.47 -0.96 -5.74
C PRO A 196 -23.39 0.23 -5.48
N ASN A 197 -22.85 1.44 -5.54
CA ASN A 197 -23.66 2.65 -5.43
C ASN A 197 -24.04 3.12 -6.83
N LYS A 198 -25.28 2.86 -7.27
CA LYS A 198 -25.78 3.24 -8.61
C LYS A 198 -25.74 4.75 -8.88
N LYS A 199 -25.67 5.60 -7.84
CA LYS A 199 -25.54 7.06 -8.00
C LYS A 199 -24.11 7.51 -8.31
N ASN A 200 -23.11 6.70 -7.93
CA ASN A 200 -21.71 6.95 -8.26
C ASN A 200 -21.32 6.01 -9.41
N LYS A 201 -20.39 6.42 -10.29
CA LYS A 201 -19.88 5.59 -11.41
C LYS A 201 -19.04 4.37 -10.94
N SER A 202 -19.39 3.71 -9.83
CA SER A 202 -18.75 2.51 -9.28
C SER A 202 -19.66 1.29 -9.49
N PRO A 203 -19.61 0.65 -10.66
CA PRO A 203 -20.58 -0.38 -11.06
C PRO A 203 -20.36 -1.75 -10.38
N LYS A 204 -19.26 -1.93 -9.65
CA LYS A 204 -18.87 -3.21 -9.04
C LYS A 204 -18.89 -3.14 -7.53
N GLU A 205 -19.17 -4.29 -6.93
CA GLU A 205 -18.95 -4.52 -5.51
C GLU A 205 -17.47 -4.31 -5.17
N LYS A 206 -17.22 -3.78 -3.98
CA LYS A 206 -15.86 -3.61 -3.46
C LYS A 206 -15.73 -4.36 -2.14
N TYR A 207 -14.56 -4.95 -1.98
CA TYR A 207 -14.18 -5.70 -0.81
C TYR A 207 -13.01 -4.98 -0.17
N HIS A 208 -13.11 -4.80 1.13
CA HIS A 208 -12.15 -3.98 1.85
C HIS A 208 -11.64 -4.77 3.03
N TRP A 209 -10.36 -5.12 2.96
CA TRP A 209 -9.65 -5.63 4.12
C TRP A 209 -9.21 -4.44 4.98
N THR A 210 -9.63 -4.44 6.25
CA THR A 210 -9.39 -3.34 7.19
C THR A 210 -8.79 -3.77 8.50
N ILE A 211 -8.02 -2.85 9.07
CA ILE A 211 -7.47 -2.91 10.41
C ILE A 211 -7.83 -1.61 11.12
N THR A 212 -8.40 -1.71 12.33
CA THR A 212 -8.82 -0.56 13.14
C THR A 212 -8.49 -0.70 14.61
N SER A 213 -8.21 -1.92 15.11
CA SER A 213 -7.90 -2.19 16.51
C SER A 213 -6.41 -2.03 16.80
N TYR A 214 -6.08 -1.80 18.08
CA TYR A 214 -4.69 -1.74 18.53
C TYR A 214 -3.98 -3.07 18.29
N GLU A 215 -4.66 -4.18 18.56
CA GLU A 215 -4.15 -5.55 18.46
C GLU A 215 -3.74 -5.88 17.02
N ASP A 216 -4.60 -5.58 16.04
CA ASP A 216 -4.30 -5.81 14.63
C ASP A 216 -3.14 -4.89 14.16
N PHE A 217 -3.10 -3.63 14.60
CA PHE A 217 -1.99 -2.72 14.30
C PHE A 217 -0.67 -3.19 14.93
N GLN A 218 -0.71 -3.80 16.12
CA GLN A 218 0.46 -4.37 16.77
C GLN A 218 0.98 -5.60 16.00
N LEU A 219 0.08 -6.52 15.60
CA LEU A 219 0.44 -7.66 14.76
C LEU A 219 1.08 -7.21 13.45
N LEU A 220 0.49 -6.21 12.79
CA LEU A 220 1.06 -5.63 11.58
C LEU A 220 2.41 -4.94 11.83
N TYR A 221 2.57 -4.23 12.95
CA TYR A 221 3.83 -3.56 13.29
C TYR A 221 4.98 -4.58 13.48
N GLU A 222 4.73 -5.70 14.17
CA GLU A 222 5.72 -6.76 14.34
C GLU A 222 6.08 -7.43 13.01
N TYR A 223 5.09 -7.66 12.13
CA TYR A 223 5.35 -8.11 10.76
C TYR A 223 6.24 -7.11 9.99
N LEU A 224 5.92 -5.81 10.03
CA LEU A 224 6.64 -4.77 9.30
C LEU A 224 8.03 -4.44 9.87
N LYS A 225 8.36 -4.86 11.10
CA LYS A 225 9.75 -4.83 11.60
C LYS A 225 10.65 -5.76 10.80
N ILE A 226 10.10 -6.88 10.33
CA ILE A 226 10.82 -7.89 9.53
C ILE A 226 10.74 -7.56 8.03
N PHE A 227 9.59 -7.05 7.57
CA PHE A 227 9.30 -6.71 6.17
C PHE A 227 8.89 -5.24 6.02
N PRO A 228 9.84 -4.30 6.06
CA PRO A 228 9.50 -2.90 6.23
C PRO A 228 9.00 -2.25 4.93
N LEU A 229 7.88 -1.52 5.01
CA LEU A 229 7.32 -0.70 3.92
C LEU A 229 8.38 0.20 3.28
N LYS A 230 8.35 0.43 1.97
CA LYS A 230 9.31 1.27 1.26
C LYS A 230 8.74 2.63 0.82
N SER A 231 7.43 2.80 0.87
CA SER A 231 6.74 4.06 0.59
C SER A 231 6.69 5.01 1.79
N ALA A 232 6.14 6.22 1.59
CA ALA A 232 5.85 7.18 2.64
C ALA A 232 4.90 6.61 3.72
N LYS A 233 4.17 5.53 3.43
CA LYS A 233 3.28 4.82 4.37
C LYS A 233 4.03 4.27 5.58
N ARG A 234 5.35 3.99 5.44
CA ARG A 234 6.23 3.64 6.59
C ARG A 234 6.15 4.69 7.71
N HIS A 235 6.06 5.97 7.37
CA HIS A 235 5.95 7.06 8.35
C HIS A 235 4.65 6.96 9.16
N ARG A 236 3.52 6.74 8.49
CA ARG A 236 2.22 6.58 9.16
C ARG A 236 2.18 5.35 10.06
N MET A 237 2.79 4.23 9.63
CA MET A 237 2.88 3.03 10.47
C MET A 237 3.68 3.24 11.75
N ARG A 238 4.79 4.00 11.70
CA ARG A 238 5.56 4.36 12.90
C ARG A 238 4.76 5.21 13.89
N LEU A 239 3.85 6.04 13.37
CA LEU A 239 2.98 6.88 14.19
C LEU A 239 1.73 6.13 14.71
N ALA A 240 1.35 5.00 14.10
CA ALA A 240 0.11 4.31 14.44
C ALA A 240 0.04 3.85 15.91
N LEU A 241 1.13 3.30 16.47
CA LEU A 241 1.13 2.89 17.88
C LEU A 241 1.14 4.09 18.85
N LEU A 242 1.75 5.21 18.44
CA LEU A 242 1.68 6.47 19.19
C LEU A 242 0.27 7.03 19.23
N TYR A 243 -0.48 6.93 18.14
CA TYR A 243 -1.90 7.30 18.11
C TYR A 243 -2.68 6.59 19.23
N PHE A 244 -2.58 5.26 19.33
CA PHE A 244 -3.27 4.51 20.37
C PHE A 244 -2.80 4.90 21.77
N LYS A 245 -1.49 5.07 21.97
CA LYS A 245 -0.93 5.53 23.24
C LYS A 245 -1.50 6.88 23.67
N TYR A 246 -1.48 7.88 22.78
CA TYR A 246 -1.96 9.23 23.07
C TYR A 246 -3.48 9.31 23.23
N LYS A 247 -4.23 8.47 22.51
CA LYS A 247 -5.67 8.29 22.74
C LYS A 247 -5.94 7.72 24.14
N LYS A 248 -5.24 6.66 24.55
CA LYS A 248 -5.36 6.04 25.88
C LYS A 248 -5.03 7.02 27.02
N LEU A 249 -4.05 7.89 26.82
CA LEU A 249 -3.65 8.93 27.79
C LEU A 249 -4.49 10.22 27.70
N ASN A 250 -5.50 10.26 26.82
CA ASN A 250 -6.38 11.40 26.64
C ASN A 250 -5.69 12.72 26.26
N TYR A 251 -4.53 12.69 25.59
CA TYR A 251 -3.78 13.91 25.23
C TYR A 251 -4.60 14.85 24.33
N HIS A 252 -5.40 14.26 23.45
CA HIS A 252 -6.34 14.95 22.57
C HIS A 252 -7.53 15.65 23.27
N LEU A 253 -7.67 15.47 24.59
CA LEU A 253 -8.70 16.09 25.43
C LEU A 253 -8.12 17.08 26.45
N LYS A 254 -6.79 17.21 26.52
CA LYS A 254 -6.14 18.09 27.49
C LYS A 254 -6.31 19.56 27.10
N PRO A 255 -6.41 20.48 28.08
CA PRO A 255 -6.52 21.91 27.81
C PRO A 255 -5.38 22.41 26.92
N ALA A 256 -5.69 23.36 26.04
CA ALA A 256 -4.68 23.98 25.17
C ALA A 256 -3.54 24.60 26.00
N GLY A 257 -2.31 24.44 25.54
CA GLY A 257 -1.12 24.99 26.19
C GLY A 257 -0.42 24.03 27.16
N THR A 258 -1.12 22.99 27.65
CA THR A 258 -0.51 21.89 28.41
C THR A 258 0.54 21.13 27.60
N VAL A 259 1.48 20.46 28.27
CA VAL A 259 2.52 19.66 27.61
C VAL A 259 1.89 18.55 26.74
N GLU A 260 0.88 17.87 27.25
CA GLU A 260 0.17 16.79 26.58
C GLU A 260 -0.57 17.28 25.32
N SER A 261 -1.26 18.42 25.42
CA SER A 261 -1.94 19.01 24.24
C SER A 261 -0.93 19.40 23.15
N LYS A 262 0.24 19.94 23.53
CA LYS A 262 1.34 20.25 22.59
C LYS A 262 1.89 18.98 21.92
N ILE A 263 2.04 17.88 22.67
CA ILE A 263 2.45 16.58 22.12
C ILE A 263 1.41 16.08 21.10
N TRP A 264 0.12 16.17 21.40
CA TRP A 264 -0.94 15.80 20.45
C TRP A 264 -0.91 16.66 19.19
N VAL A 265 -0.78 17.98 19.31
CA VAL A 265 -0.67 18.89 18.17
C VAL A 265 0.53 18.53 17.29
N ASN A 266 1.69 18.23 17.89
CA ASN A 266 2.88 17.82 17.15
C ASN A 266 2.70 16.47 16.45
N PHE A 267 2.00 15.52 17.09
CA PHE A 267 1.59 14.27 16.47
C PHE A 267 0.72 14.52 15.23
N CYS A 268 -0.30 15.37 15.33
CA CYS A 268 -1.19 15.71 14.22
C CYS A 268 -0.43 16.33 13.05
N LYS A 269 0.50 17.27 13.30
CA LYS A 269 1.36 17.84 12.27
C LYS A 269 2.23 16.76 11.61
N SER A 270 2.86 15.91 12.42
CA SER A 270 3.70 14.82 11.95
C SER A 270 2.93 13.81 11.10
N TRP A 271 1.68 13.48 11.46
CA TRP A 271 0.83 12.55 10.71
C TRP A 271 0.68 12.94 9.23
N PHE A 272 0.59 14.24 8.96
CA PHE A 272 0.41 14.78 7.62
C PHE A 272 1.70 15.22 6.92
N LYS A 273 2.90 14.99 7.51
CA LYS A 273 4.20 15.44 6.97
C LYS A 273 4.44 15.14 5.48
N TYR A 274 4.01 13.96 5.02
CA TYR A 274 4.17 13.51 3.62
C TYR A 274 2.85 13.48 2.85
N SER A 275 1.85 14.25 3.31
CA SER A 275 0.58 14.38 2.60
C SER A 275 0.67 15.58 1.65
N VAL A 276 0.01 15.46 0.50
CA VAL A 276 -0.22 16.57 -0.43
C VAL A 276 -1.69 16.96 -0.37
#